data_AF-A0A948P5G9-F1
#
_entry.id   AF-A0A948P5G9-F1
#
_cell.length_a   1.000
_cell.length_b   1.000
_cell.length_c   1.000
_cell.angle_alpha   90.00
_cell.angle_beta   90.00
_cell.angle_gamma   90.00
#
_symmetry.space_group_name_H-M   'P 1'
#
loop_
_entity.id
_entity.type
_entity.pdbx_description
1 polymer ?
#
loop_
_entity_poly.entity_id
_entity_poly.type
_entity_poly.pdbx_seq_one_letter_code
_entity_poly.pdbx_strand_id
1 'polypeptide(L)'
;MALTTLTYEALSRRYKRREDERLTRIKDTDTEAHVQFEKHEPDPAVYQRLQHISQRASTYIEEVLRPEWQAIRQQAEDSIRDQIEHYNSVHITASMPDEERIDPWAHRFEFLSGIPEDKRKQRLQNVHRSKSELLMRAFSTTDFYVLSRNETRSLSDTPVEACIIQADQIPDELAEALGLVTFEEGDSPEDRLHKKESISCTTRLKEVIERSQPLSPGNFRFLELEDGRLLYTREDVNGRNRGRIGPPKLMAQAYSSVYDARRKTLHQQESYDSEMPILSEMKVAIQRLNSRLNREWKPDTPEDDKKALWHEVQQTLAHWHERLRLCTNLFKVQARSFIGTISSLSYEQGRRHISARMSQMVATVSRLESRNKDIFSKDGYNQKDYRMLHQKVLDHEQWLVTFRTNVQSGAAQLDGTSPLFSQYQLSASQIDQHSASLSRKMGFSKEELDEVTLEPFRTYAKSLQEKCDVLDQALLGRNREAAKDTVVQMHVIGKFQGVRRCFEDIQTAILDPGHAPLSLIADKIKRMREYFDHKQIDPSRTVPGYEEPFREMSEQLAHIETTYLTGAVADMDIDTRAPLYRELKRYLDTFNLEEIVRQLP
;
A
#
# COMPACT_ATOMS: atom_id res chain seq x y z
N MET A 1 31.78 16.85 -27.63
CA MET A 1 32.46 15.54 -27.46
C MET A 1 31.72 14.78 -26.37
N ALA A 2 31.01 13.70 -26.73
CA ALA A 2 30.23 12.93 -25.77
C ALA A 2 31.16 12.20 -24.80
N LEU A 3 30.96 12.40 -23.49
CA LEU A 3 31.67 11.64 -22.46
C LEU A 3 31.16 10.20 -22.52
N THR A 4 32.09 9.25 -22.65
CA THR A 4 31.78 7.81 -22.74
C THR A 4 31.13 7.29 -21.46
N THR A 5 30.34 6.22 -21.54
CA THR A 5 29.64 5.58 -20.40
C THR A 5 30.58 5.23 -19.23
N LEU A 6 31.85 4.95 -19.53
CA LEU A 6 32.94 4.74 -18.57
C LEU A 6 33.30 5.99 -17.75
N THR A 7 33.22 7.19 -18.33
CA THR A 7 33.45 8.45 -17.59
C THR A 7 32.28 8.78 -16.66
N TYR A 8 31.05 8.42 -17.04
CA TYR A 8 29.85 8.62 -16.22
C TYR A 8 29.83 7.69 -14.99
N GLU A 9 30.17 6.42 -15.15
CA GLU A 9 30.33 5.49 -14.03
C GLU A 9 31.48 5.89 -13.10
N ALA A 10 32.58 6.42 -13.64
CA ALA A 10 33.69 6.91 -12.85
C ALA A 10 33.30 8.15 -12.03
N LEU A 11 32.54 9.07 -12.61
CA LEU A 11 32.00 10.24 -11.92
C LEU A 11 30.96 9.85 -10.86
N SER A 12 30.05 8.93 -11.16
CA SER A 12 29.05 8.43 -10.20
C SER A 12 29.71 7.69 -9.03
N ARG A 13 30.73 6.86 -9.29
CA ARG A 13 31.52 6.20 -8.23
C ARG A 13 32.31 7.20 -7.39
N ARG A 14 32.87 8.25 -8.01
CA ARG A 14 33.60 9.31 -7.29
C ARG A 14 32.65 10.15 -6.43
N TYR A 15 31.44 10.41 -6.92
CA TYR A 15 30.39 11.11 -6.18
C TYR A 15 29.92 10.29 -4.98
N LYS A 16 29.58 9.01 -5.20
CA LYS A 16 29.16 8.11 -4.12
C LYS A 16 30.25 7.95 -3.05
N ARG A 17 31.51 7.83 -3.46
CA ARG A 17 32.64 7.77 -2.51
C ARG A 17 32.79 9.07 -1.71
N ARG A 18 32.64 10.23 -2.35
CA ARG A 18 32.65 11.53 -1.64
C ARG A 18 31.46 11.70 -0.72
N GLU A 19 30.29 11.19 -1.08
CA GLU A 19 29.08 11.24 -0.26
C GLU A 19 29.17 10.29 0.95
N ASP A 20 29.74 9.09 0.75
CA ASP A 20 30.03 8.16 1.84
C ASP A 20 31.10 8.73 2.79
N GLU A 21 32.16 9.35 2.26
CA GLU A 21 33.16 10.09 3.06
C GLU A 21 32.53 11.27 3.81
N ARG A 22 31.55 11.96 3.22
CA ARG A 22 30.79 13.06 3.84
C ARG A 22 29.90 12.57 4.97
N LEU A 23 29.13 11.50 4.75
CA LEU A 23 28.24 10.91 5.76
C LEU A 23 29.03 10.32 6.92
N THR A 24 30.23 9.78 6.65
CA THR A 24 31.14 9.29 7.69
C THR A 24 31.68 10.46 8.51
N ARG A 25 32.16 11.54 7.87
CA ARG A 25 32.60 12.74 8.61
C ARG A 25 31.49 13.41 9.40
N ILE A 26 30.26 13.47 8.86
CA ILE A 26 29.10 14.01 9.60
C ILE A 26 28.82 13.14 10.83
N LYS A 27 28.81 11.82 10.69
CA LYS A 27 28.65 10.90 11.83
C LYS A 27 29.77 11.04 12.85
N ASP A 28 31.02 11.11 12.42
CA ASP A 28 32.16 11.23 13.32
C ASP A 28 32.14 12.58 14.05
N THR A 29 31.74 13.66 13.37
CA THR A 29 31.61 15.01 13.95
C THR A 29 30.40 15.11 14.88
N ASP A 30 29.26 14.47 14.55
CA ASP A 30 28.08 14.37 15.44
C ASP A 30 28.41 13.52 16.69
N THR A 31 29.21 12.47 16.53
CA THR A 31 29.61 11.60 17.63
C THR A 31 30.63 12.31 18.54
N GLU A 32 31.60 13.03 17.98
CA GLU A 32 32.50 13.91 18.75
C GLU A 32 31.75 15.05 19.44
N ALA A 33 30.79 15.68 18.75
CA ALA A 33 29.94 16.73 19.33
C ALA A 33 29.07 16.19 20.46
N HIS A 34 28.44 15.01 20.30
CA HIS A 34 27.67 14.39 21.37
C HIS A 34 28.52 13.99 22.57
N VAL A 35 29.72 13.44 22.35
CA VAL A 35 30.65 13.05 23.41
C VAL A 35 31.22 14.28 24.15
N GLN A 36 31.36 15.43 23.48
CA GLN A 36 31.71 16.69 24.14
C GLN A 36 30.52 17.34 24.86
N PHE A 37 29.31 17.27 24.30
CA PHE A 37 28.06 17.75 24.91
C PHE A 37 27.67 16.98 26.18
N GLU A 38 27.94 15.68 26.23
CA GLU A 38 27.70 14.87 27.44
C GLU A 38 28.73 15.13 28.55
N LYS A 39 29.88 15.73 28.21
CA LYS A 39 30.98 15.91 29.17
C LYS A 39 31.12 17.33 29.70
N HIS A 40 30.90 18.40 28.93
CA HIS A 40 31.08 19.79 29.38
C HIS A 40 29.95 20.73 28.91
N GLU A 41 29.71 21.84 29.64
CA GLU A 41 28.76 22.89 29.25
C GLU A 41 29.03 23.41 27.82
N PRO A 42 27.98 23.67 27.01
CA PRO A 42 28.13 23.90 25.58
C PRO A 42 28.82 25.24 25.27
N ASP A 43 30.01 25.17 24.66
CA ASP A 43 30.75 26.33 24.15
C ASP A 43 30.06 26.90 22.88
N PRO A 44 29.53 28.13 22.91
CA PRO A 44 28.86 28.77 21.78
C PRO A 44 29.72 28.87 20.51
N ALA A 45 31.04 28.86 20.63
CA ALA A 45 31.96 28.93 19.49
C ALA A 45 31.92 27.66 18.61
N VAL A 46 31.63 26.50 19.20
CA VAL A 46 31.50 25.22 18.48
C VAL A 46 30.22 25.20 17.65
N TYR A 47 29.12 25.71 18.22
CA TYR A 47 27.84 25.81 17.52
C TYR A 47 27.89 26.76 16.32
N GLN A 48 28.56 27.92 16.46
CA GLN A 48 28.76 28.85 15.35
C GLN A 48 29.61 28.26 14.22
N ARG A 49 30.63 27.45 14.53
CA ARG A 49 31.41 26.74 13.50
C ARG A 49 30.59 25.71 12.74
N LEU A 50 29.75 24.94 13.44
CA LEU A 50 28.89 23.94 12.80
C LEU A 50 27.83 24.58 11.89
N GLN A 51 27.22 25.69 12.32
CA GLN A 51 26.32 26.48 11.47
C GLN A 51 27.05 26.98 10.21
N HIS A 52 28.25 27.52 10.34
CA HIS A 52 29.00 28.05 9.20
C HIS A 52 29.46 26.96 8.21
N ILE A 53 29.72 25.73 8.69
CA ILE A 53 30.02 24.57 7.83
C ILE A 53 28.75 24.11 7.08
N SER A 54 27.62 24.04 7.77
CA SER A 54 26.32 23.68 7.17
C SER A 54 25.89 24.69 6.10
N GLN A 55 26.12 25.98 6.35
CA GLN A 55 25.75 27.05 5.42
C GLN A 55 26.62 27.05 4.17
N ARG A 56 27.94 26.86 4.29
CA ARG A 56 28.84 26.69 3.12
C ARG A 56 28.51 25.45 2.30
N ALA A 57 28.11 24.35 2.95
CA ALA A 57 27.69 23.14 2.25
C ALA A 57 26.40 23.37 1.46
N SER A 58 25.44 24.11 2.02
CA SER A 58 24.18 24.46 1.36
C SER A 58 24.40 25.38 0.14
N THR A 59 25.27 26.38 0.26
CA THR A 59 25.63 27.28 -0.86
C THR A 59 26.31 26.51 -2.00
N TYR A 60 27.23 25.57 -1.70
CA TYR A 60 27.88 24.76 -2.73
C TYR A 60 26.90 23.82 -3.47
N ILE A 61 25.86 23.33 -2.78
CA ILE A 61 24.80 22.51 -3.39
C ILE A 61 23.95 23.34 -4.36
N GLU A 62 23.52 24.52 -3.92
CA GLU A 62 22.67 25.41 -4.71
C GLU A 62 23.40 26.02 -5.90
N GLU A 63 24.65 26.46 -5.73
CA GLU A 63 25.37 27.25 -6.74
C GLU A 63 26.19 26.40 -7.72
N VAL A 64 26.66 25.21 -7.32
CA VAL A 64 27.58 24.40 -8.14
C VAL A 64 26.92 23.11 -8.62
N LEU A 65 26.28 22.36 -7.72
CA LEU A 65 25.77 21.02 -8.07
C LEU A 65 24.40 21.04 -8.75
N ARG A 66 23.50 21.95 -8.37
CA ARG A 66 22.15 22.03 -8.96
C ARG A 66 22.15 22.44 -10.44
N PRO A 67 22.95 23.44 -10.90
CA PRO A 67 23.01 23.81 -12.31
C PRO A 67 23.65 22.72 -13.19
N GLU A 68 24.73 22.07 -12.72
CA GLU A 68 25.36 20.95 -13.45
C GLU A 68 24.39 19.76 -13.58
N TRP A 69 23.61 19.47 -12.55
CA TRP A 69 22.61 18.41 -12.59
C TRP A 69 21.44 18.73 -13.51
N GLN A 70 20.99 19.98 -13.56
CA GLN A 70 19.97 20.42 -14.52
C GLN A 70 20.47 20.34 -15.97
N ALA A 71 21.73 20.70 -16.23
CA ALA A 71 22.33 20.59 -17.56
C ALA A 71 22.45 19.12 -18.00
N ILE A 72 22.86 18.22 -17.10
CA ILE A 72 22.95 16.77 -17.36
C ILE A 72 21.56 16.17 -17.63
N ARG A 73 20.54 16.59 -16.87
CA ARG A 73 19.16 16.14 -17.06
C ARG A 73 18.59 16.62 -18.40
N GLN A 74 18.80 17.89 -18.75
CA GLN A 74 18.36 18.44 -20.02
C GLN A 74 19.01 17.70 -21.20
N GLN A 75 20.31 17.42 -21.12
CA GLN A 75 21.04 16.69 -22.16
C GLN A 75 20.54 15.23 -22.30
N ALA A 76 20.08 14.61 -21.22
CA ALA A 76 19.45 13.29 -21.26
C ALA A 76 18.05 13.32 -21.88
N GLU A 77 17.25 14.36 -21.58
CA GLU A 77 15.92 14.55 -22.16
C GLU A 77 15.98 14.86 -23.66
N ASP A 78 16.97 15.64 -24.12
CA ASP A 78 17.21 15.92 -25.54
C ASP A 78 17.67 14.66 -26.30
N SER A 79 18.55 13.85 -25.70
CA SER A 79 19.00 12.57 -26.28
C SER A 79 17.86 11.54 -26.43
N ILE A 80 16.92 11.52 -25.48
CA ILE A 80 15.71 10.68 -25.57
C ILE A 80 14.80 11.16 -26.70
N ARG A 81 14.65 12.47 -26.89
CA ARG A 81 13.85 13.04 -27.97
C ARG A 81 14.42 12.69 -29.35
N ASP A 82 15.74 12.81 -29.52
CA ASP A 82 16.44 12.45 -30.77
C ASP A 82 16.28 10.95 -31.09
N GLN A 83 16.29 10.08 -30.08
CA GLN A 83 16.05 8.64 -30.25
C GLN A 83 14.61 8.30 -30.67
N ILE A 84 13.62 9.04 -30.17
CA ILE A 84 12.21 8.87 -30.54
C ILE A 84 11.97 9.37 -31.97
N GLU A 85 12.57 10.49 -32.36
CA GLU A 85 12.50 10.99 -33.75
C GLU A 85 13.19 10.02 -34.73
N HIS A 86 14.31 9.42 -34.33
CA HIS A 86 14.97 8.39 -35.13
C HIS A 86 14.12 7.11 -35.24
N TYR A 87 13.49 6.65 -34.16
CA TYR A 87 12.57 5.51 -34.15
C TYR A 87 11.38 5.71 -35.09
N ASN A 88 10.79 6.90 -35.10
CA ASN A 88 9.69 7.24 -36.00
C ASN A 88 10.14 7.31 -37.47
N SER A 89 11.39 7.70 -37.74
CA SER A 89 11.95 7.73 -39.09
C SER A 89 12.21 6.32 -39.67
N VAL A 90 12.57 5.36 -38.83
CA VAL A 90 12.88 3.97 -39.22
C VAL A 90 11.60 3.14 -39.40
N HIS A 91 10.54 3.41 -38.65
CA HIS A 91 9.29 2.67 -38.76
C HIS A 91 8.40 3.04 -39.96
N ILE A 92 8.65 4.16 -40.64
CA ILE A 92 7.93 4.54 -41.86
C ILE A 92 8.35 3.68 -43.08
N THR A 93 9.43 2.88 -43.00
CA THR A 93 10.00 2.19 -44.18
C THR A 93 10.06 0.65 -44.14
N ALA A 94 9.50 -0.03 -43.12
CA ALA A 94 9.57 -1.49 -43.04
C ALA A 94 8.28 -2.19 -43.52
N SER A 95 8.14 -2.35 -44.84
CA SER A 95 7.26 -3.34 -45.48
C SER A 95 8.10 -4.25 -46.38
N MET A 96 8.66 -5.33 -45.82
CA MET A 96 9.41 -6.38 -46.53
C MET A 96 9.30 -7.73 -45.78
N PRO A 97 9.41 -8.90 -46.46
CA PRO A 97 8.94 -10.19 -45.95
C PRO A 97 10.01 -11.12 -45.32
N ASP A 98 9.60 -11.73 -44.22
CA ASP A 98 9.83 -13.03 -43.53
C ASP A 98 11.11 -13.91 -43.61
N GLU A 99 12.15 -13.71 -44.42
CA GLU A 99 13.21 -14.77 -44.55
C GLU A 99 14.59 -14.54 -43.92
N GLU A 100 14.83 -13.46 -43.18
CA GLU A 100 16.07 -13.32 -42.37
C GLU A 100 15.79 -12.86 -40.94
N ARG A 101 15.29 -13.76 -40.09
CA ARG A 101 15.25 -13.55 -38.63
C ARG A 101 16.63 -13.78 -38.01
N ILE A 102 17.50 -12.79 -38.12
CA ILE A 102 18.56 -12.58 -37.13
C ILE A 102 17.86 -12.10 -35.84
N ASP A 103 18.17 -12.75 -34.72
CA ASP A 103 17.66 -12.39 -33.39
C ASP A 103 17.84 -10.88 -33.12
N PRO A 104 16.76 -10.07 -33.12
CA PRO A 104 16.87 -8.61 -33.06
C PRO A 104 17.39 -8.07 -31.72
N TRP A 105 17.61 -8.95 -30.74
CA TRP A 105 17.96 -8.60 -29.37
C TRP A 105 19.46 -8.39 -29.16
N ALA A 106 20.32 -8.95 -30.01
CA ALA A 106 21.78 -8.86 -29.84
C ALA A 106 22.33 -7.43 -29.95
N HIS A 107 21.67 -6.57 -30.72
CA HIS A 107 22.11 -5.20 -30.97
C HIS A 107 21.63 -4.18 -29.93
N ARG A 108 20.66 -4.52 -29.07
CA ARG A 108 20.01 -3.56 -28.14
C ARG A 108 20.76 -3.33 -26.81
N PHE A 109 21.81 -4.11 -26.51
CA PHE A 109 22.64 -3.94 -25.31
C PHE A 109 24.13 -3.97 -25.62
N GLU A 110 24.61 -2.97 -26.37
CA GLU A 110 26.02 -2.81 -26.74
C GLU A 110 26.98 -2.89 -25.54
N PHE A 111 26.56 -2.46 -24.34
CA PHE A 111 27.40 -2.52 -23.13
C PHE A 111 27.62 -3.95 -22.55
N LEU A 112 26.79 -4.92 -22.95
CA LEU A 112 26.92 -6.32 -22.53
C LEU A 112 27.75 -7.14 -23.53
N SER A 113 27.92 -6.67 -24.76
CA SER A 113 28.66 -7.36 -25.83
C SER A 113 30.11 -7.70 -25.43
N GLY A 114 30.77 -6.85 -24.63
CA GLY A 114 32.13 -7.05 -24.12
C GLY A 114 32.24 -7.85 -22.81
N ILE A 115 31.13 -8.35 -22.25
CA ILE A 115 31.15 -9.09 -20.98
C ILE A 115 31.02 -10.59 -21.25
N PRO A 116 31.91 -11.44 -20.72
CA PRO A 116 31.78 -12.90 -20.80
C PRO A 116 30.42 -13.39 -20.29
N GLU A 117 29.81 -14.31 -21.03
CA GLU A 117 28.43 -14.78 -20.86
C GLU A 117 28.15 -15.35 -19.44
N ASP A 118 29.15 -16.01 -18.86
CA ASP A 118 29.16 -16.56 -17.50
C ASP A 118 29.07 -15.48 -16.40
N LYS A 119 29.54 -14.25 -16.69
CA LYS A 119 29.53 -13.11 -15.75
C LYS A 119 28.35 -12.16 -15.95
N ARG A 120 27.66 -12.21 -17.09
CA ARG A 120 26.44 -11.42 -17.35
C ARG A 120 25.34 -11.73 -16.33
N LYS A 121 25.17 -13.01 -16.02
CA LYS A 121 24.18 -13.53 -15.05
C LYS A 121 24.41 -12.99 -13.63
N GLN A 122 25.67 -12.92 -13.20
CA GLN A 122 26.06 -12.41 -11.88
C GLN A 122 25.88 -10.89 -11.76
N ARG A 123 26.16 -10.13 -12.83
CA ARG A 123 25.88 -8.68 -12.89
C ARG A 123 24.38 -8.38 -12.88
N LEU A 124 23.58 -9.16 -13.61
CA LEU A 124 22.12 -9.05 -13.62
C LEU A 124 21.54 -9.38 -12.23
N GLN A 125 22.06 -10.38 -11.53
CA GLN A 125 21.61 -10.75 -10.17
C GLN A 125 21.88 -9.68 -9.10
N ASN A 126 22.79 -8.75 -9.35
CA ASN A 126 23.14 -7.64 -8.45
C ASN A 126 22.33 -6.36 -8.70
N VAL A 127 21.39 -6.36 -9.66
CA VAL A 127 20.58 -5.18 -9.98
C VAL A 127 19.43 -5.02 -8.98
N HIS A 128 19.44 -3.87 -8.30
CA HIS A 128 18.57 -3.43 -7.21
C HIS A 128 17.12 -3.09 -7.66
N ARG A 129 16.29 -2.61 -6.71
CA ARG A 129 14.89 -2.09 -6.76
C ARG A 129 14.34 -1.55 -8.11
N SER A 130 15.18 -1.09 -9.02
CA SER A 130 14.80 -0.65 -10.38
C SER A 130 14.36 -1.79 -11.31
N LYS A 131 14.50 -3.06 -10.91
CA LYS A 131 14.10 -4.21 -11.73
C LYS A 131 12.58 -4.46 -11.81
N SER A 132 11.84 -4.21 -10.74
CA SER A 132 10.38 -4.19 -10.78
C SER A 132 9.84 -3.00 -11.58
N GLU A 133 10.55 -1.86 -11.56
CA GLU A 133 10.28 -0.70 -12.43
C GLU A 133 10.61 -0.98 -13.91
N LEU A 134 11.72 -1.68 -14.19
CA LEU A 134 12.11 -2.09 -15.54
C LEU A 134 11.21 -3.18 -16.10
N LEU A 135 10.86 -4.17 -15.27
CA LEU A 135 9.86 -5.19 -15.60
C LEU A 135 8.59 -4.45 -15.99
N MET A 136 8.00 -3.63 -15.10
CA MET A 136 6.75 -2.87 -15.32
C MET A 136 6.77 -1.90 -16.51
N ARG A 137 7.91 -1.29 -16.84
CA ARG A 137 8.09 -0.53 -18.08
C ARG A 137 8.16 -1.42 -19.33
N ALA A 138 8.71 -2.63 -19.21
CA ALA A 138 8.73 -3.63 -20.28
C ALA A 138 7.36 -4.30 -20.52
N PHE A 139 6.39 -4.20 -19.60
CA PHE A 139 5.01 -4.68 -19.83
C PHE A 139 4.28 -3.91 -20.93
N SER A 140 4.77 -2.73 -21.30
CA SER A 140 4.15 -1.93 -22.36
C SER A 140 4.30 -2.53 -23.76
N THR A 141 5.18 -3.53 -23.95
CA THR A 141 5.29 -4.24 -25.22
C THR A 141 5.70 -5.71 -25.04
N THR A 142 4.74 -6.60 -25.33
CA THR A 142 4.85 -7.94 -25.93
C THR A 142 4.80 -9.27 -25.16
N ASP A 143 5.09 -9.46 -23.86
CA ASP A 143 5.10 -10.84 -23.31
C ASP A 143 4.65 -11.01 -21.84
N PHE A 144 3.36 -11.33 -21.64
CA PHE A 144 2.73 -11.65 -20.34
C PHE A 144 2.22 -13.10 -20.36
N TYR A 145 2.58 -13.92 -19.37
CA TYR A 145 2.19 -15.34 -19.31
C TYR A 145 1.54 -15.69 -17.98
N VAL A 146 0.39 -16.35 -18.04
CA VAL A 146 -0.18 -17.07 -16.90
C VAL A 146 0.29 -18.52 -16.98
N LEU A 147 1.02 -19.00 -15.96
CA LEU A 147 1.50 -20.39 -15.93
C LEU A 147 0.53 -21.30 -15.19
N SER A 148 0.45 -22.55 -15.66
CA SER A 148 -0.23 -23.61 -14.93
C SER A 148 0.48 -23.97 -13.63
N ARG A 149 -0.27 -24.48 -12.64
CA ARG A 149 0.25 -24.90 -11.32
C ARG A 149 1.44 -25.87 -11.42
N ASN A 150 1.49 -26.69 -12.47
CA ASN A 150 2.54 -27.69 -12.70
C ASN A 150 3.49 -27.33 -13.86
N GLU A 151 3.25 -26.23 -14.57
CA GLU A 151 4.14 -25.79 -15.64
C GLU A 151 5.37 -25.09 -15.06
N THR A 152 6.48 -25.82 -15.06
CA THR A 152 7.80 -25.21 -15.15
C THR A 152 8.17 -25.16 -16.63
N ARG A 153 7.79 -24.11 -17.36
CA ARG A 153 8.34 -23.92 -18.71
C ARG A 153 9.87 -23.97 -18.63
N SER A 154 10.48 -24.70 -19.58
CA SER A 154 11.92 -24.65 -19.79
C SER A 154 12.33 -23.19 -19.99
N LEU A 155 13.41 -22.79 -19.31
CA LEU A 155 14.00 -21.45 -19.38
C LEU A 155 14.38 -20.99 -20.80
N SER A 156 14.37 -21.91 -21.77
CA SER A 156 14.66 -21.63 -23.18
C SER A 156 13.52 -20.95 -23.94
N ASP A 157 12.27 -21.08 -23.48
CA ASP A 157 11.10 -20.75 -24.31
C ASP A 157 10.31 -19.53 -23.79
N THR A 158 10.73 -18.95 -22.66
CA THR A 158 10.08 -17.78 -22.07
C THR A 158 11.09 -16.63 -21.98
N PRO A 159 10.79 -15.44 -22.53
CA PRO A 159 11.70 -14.31 -22.45
C PRO A 159 12.11 -14.02 -21.01
N VAL A 160 13.38 -13.69 -20.78
CA VAL A 160 13.97 -13.41 -19.46
C VAL A 160 13.27 -12.25 -18.73
N GLU A 161 12.48 -11.46 -19.47
CA GLU A 161 11.76 -10.26 -19.03
C GLU A 161 10.24 -10.45 -18.94
N ALA A 162 9.74 -11.66 -19.22
CA ALA A 162 8.31 -11.95 -19.17
C ALA A 162 7.77 -11.89 -17.74
N CYS A 163 6.61 -11.24 -17.57
CA CYS A 163 5.89 -11.31 -16.31
C CYS A 163 5.16 -12.65 -16.20
N ILE A 164 5.38 -13.32 -15.06
CA ILE A 164 4.76 -14.60 -14.76
C ILE A 164 3.89 -14.45 -13.53
N ILE A 165 2.58 -14.50 -13.75
CA ILE A 165 1.57 -14.68 -12.70
C ILE A 165 1.15 -16.14 -12.74
N GLN A 166 1.17 -16.82 -11.59
CA GLN A 166 0.63 -18.18 -11.56
C GLN A 166 -0.89 -18.11 -11.46
N ALA A 167 -1.61 -18.94 -12.22
CA ALA A 167 -3.07 -18.95 -12.22
C ALA A 167 -3.68 -19.23 -10.84
N ASP A 168 -3.00 -20.04 -10.02
CA ASP A 168 -3.40 -20.36 -8.64
C ASP A 168 -3.23 -19.18 -7.68
N GLN A 169 -2.44 -18.17 -8.07
CA GLN A 169 -2.21 -16.96 -7.30
C GLN A 169 -3.14 -15.81 -7.69
N ILE A 170 -4.06 -16.04 -8.64
CA ILE A 170 -5.19 -15.16 -8.93
C ILE A 170 -6.39 -15.70 -8.14
N PRO A 171 -6.85 -14.99 -7.09
CA PRO A 171 -8.07 -15.36 -6.37
C PRO A 171 -9.27 -15.43 -7.31
N ASP A 172 -10.21 -16.36 -7.06
CA ASP A 172 -11.40 -16.50 -7.90
C ASP A 172 -12.23 -15.19 -7.90
N GLU A 173 -12.45 -14.63 -6.71
CA GLU A 173 -13.11 -13.33 -6.52
C GLU A 173 -12.43 -12.22 -7.32
N LEU A 174 -11.10 -12.23 -7.42
CA LEU A 174 -10.34 -11.26 -8.21
C LEU A 174 -10.61 -11.44 -9.71
N ALA A 175 -10.58 -12.70 -10.16
CA ALA A 175 -10.74 -13.02 -11.57
C ALA A 175 -12.14 -12.63 -12.07
N GLU A 176 -13.17 -12.87 -11.27
CA GLU A 176 -14.54 -12.42 -11.58
C GLU A 176 -14.68 -10.91 -11.48
N ALA A 177 -14.15 -10.30 -10.42
CA ALA A 177 -14.27 -8.87 -10.19
C ALA A 177 -13.55 -8.02 -11.27
N LEU A 178 -12.51 -8.55 -11.90
CA LEU A 178 -11.82 -7.94 -13.04
C LEU A 178 -12.39 -8.38 -14.40
N GLY A 179 -13.41 -9.24 -14.42
CA GLY A 179 -14.00 -9.78 -15.64
C GLY A 179 -13.02 -10.60 -16.47
N LEU A 180 -12.06 -11.28 -15.83
CA LEU A 180 -11.07 -12.14 -16.49
C LEU A 180 -11.69 -13.47 -16.91
N VAL A 181 -12.54 -14.03 -16.05
CA VAL A 181 -13.26 -15.30 -16.24
C VAL A 181 -14.53 -15.32 -15.38
N THR A 182 -15.50 -16.16 -15.77
CA THR A 182 -16.72 -16.43 -15.01
C THR A 182 -16.70 -17.87 -14.50
N PHE A 183 -16.95 -18.05 -13.20
CA PHE A 183 -17.08 -19.38 -12.61
C PHE A 183 -18.56 -19.80 -12.54
N GLU A 184 -18.79 -21.09 -12.72
CA GLU A 184 -20.10 -21.71 -12.58
C GLU A 184 -20.21 -22.35 -11.20
N GLU A 185 -21.42 -22.44 -10.62
CA GLU A 185 -21.65 -23.04 -9.29
C GLU A 185 -21.17 -24.50 -9.20
N GLY A 186 -21.07 -25.20 -10.34
CA GLY A 186 -20.57 -26.57 -10.43
C GLY A 186 -19.06 -26.71 -10.66
N ASP A 187 -18.31 -25.61 -10.88
CA ASP A 187 -16.89 -25.68 -11.21
C ASP A 187 -16.07 -26.22 -10.03
N SER A 188 -15.32 -27.30 -10.27
CA SER A 188 -14.34 -27.80 -9.30
C SER A 188 -13.13 -26.86 -9.20
N PRO A 189 -12.32 -26.93 -8.13
CA PRO A 189 -11.09 -26.13 -8.03
C PRO A 189 -10.12 -26.30 -9.22
N GLU A 190 -10.14 -27.46 -9.88
CA GLU A 190 -9.34 -27.73 -11.08
C GLU A 190 -9.92 -27.04 -12.32
N ASP A 191 -11.25 -27.06 -12.49
CA ASP A 191 -11.93 -26.35 -13.58
C ASP A 191 -11.71 -24.83 -13.50
N ARG A 192 -11.81 -24.28 -12.29
CA ARG A 192 -11.53 -22.86 -12.02
C ARG A 192 -10.09 -22.49 -12.32
N LEU A 193 -9.14 -23.37 -12.01
CA LEU A 193 -7.73 -23.17 -12.33
C LEU A 193 -7.52 -23.16 -13.85
N HIS A 194 -8.09 -24.11 -14.59
CA HIS A 194 -8.00 -24.15 -16.05
C HIS A 194 -8.64 -22.93 -16.73
N LYS A 195 -9.75 -22.44 -16.21
CA LYS A 195 -10.36 -21.16 -16.64
C LYS A 195 -9.37 -20.00 -16.50
N LYS A 196 -8.66 -19.91 -15.36
CA LYS A 196 -7.64 -18.88 -15.10
C LYS A 196 -6.36 -19.04 -15.94
N GLU A 197 -6.00 -20.27 -16.30
CA GLU A 197 -4.87 -20.59 -17.20
C GLU A 197 -5.16 -20.26 -18.67
N SER A 198 -6.42 -19.98 -19.02
CA SER A 198 -6.81 -19.71 -20.41
C SER A 198 -6.11 -18.47 -21.00
N ILE A 199 -5.87 -18.52 -22.32
CA ILE A 199 -5.34 -17.38 -23.08
C ILE A 199 -6.26 -16.16 -22.93
N SER A 200 -7.58 -16.38 -22.91
CA SER A 200 -8.58 -15.32 -22.71
C SER A 200 -8.35 -14.56 -21.39
N CYS A 201 -8.18 -15.28 -20.27
CA CYS A 201 -7.90 -14.69 -18.97
C CYS A 201 -6.58 -13.89 -18.99
N THR A 202 -5.54 -14.46 -19.61
CA THR A 202 -4.21 -13.83 -19.76
C THR A 202 -4.28 -12.53 -20.56
N THR A 203 -4.95 -12.53 -21.71
CA THR A 203 -5.13 -11.35 -22.56
C THR A 203 -5.92 -10.28 -21.81
N ARG A 204 -6.99 -10.66 -21.11
CA ARG A 204 -7.82 -9.71 -20.37
C ARG A 204 -7.05 -9.06 -19.21
N LEU A 205 -6.26 -9.83 -18.48
CA LEU A 205 -5.43 -9.30 -17.40
C LEU A 205 -4.35 -8.35 -17.93
N LYS A 206 -3.77 -8.66 -19.09
CA LYS A 206 -2.85 -7.75 -19.79
C LYS A 206 -3.54 -6.43 -20.16
N GLU A 207 -4.73 -6.48 -20.76
CA GLU A 207 -5.51 -5.27 -21.08
C GLU A 207 -5.79 -4.42 -19.83
N VAL A 208 -6.16 -5.06 -18.72
CA VAL A 208 -6.40 -4.38 -17.43
C VAL A 208 -5.14 -3.66 -16.94
N ILE A 209 -3.98 -4.32 -17.03
CA ILE A 209 -2.70 -3.73 -16.60
C ILE A 209 -2.28 -2.60 -17.55
N GLU A 210 -2.39 -2.77 -18.86
CA GLU A 210 -2.02 -1.75 -19.86
C GLU A 210 -2.84 -0.46 -19.72
N ARG A 211 -4.09 -0.57 -19.28
CA ARG A 211 -4.98 0.58 -19.01
C ARG A 211 -4.82 1.17 -17.62
N SER A 212 -4.11 0.48 -16.74
CA SER A 212 -3.92 0.91 -15.35
C SER A 212 -2.80 1.94 -15.21
N GLN A 213 -2.87 2.75 -14.15
CA GLN A 213 -1.85 3.76 -13.86
C GLN A 213 -1.16 3.47 -12.53
N PRO A 214 0.17 3.65 -12.42
CA PRO A 214 0.84 3.49 -11.13
C PRO A 214 0.37 4.55 -10.14
N LEU A 215 0.02 4.12 -8.92
CA LEU A 215 -0.48 5.01 -7.87
C LEU A 215 0.54 6.09 -7.45
N SER A 216 1.83 5.81 -7.65
CA SER A 216 2.92 6.76 -7.46
C SER A 216 3.94 6.63 -8.60
N PRO A 217 4.50 7.74 -9.12
CA PRO A 217 5.48 7.70 -10.20
C PRO A 217 6.67 6.79 -9.87
N GLY A 218 6.95 5.81 -10.73
CA GLY A 218 8.00 4.80 -10.50
C GLY A 218 7.63 3.69 -9.51
N ASN A 219 6.42 3.67 -8.96
CA ASN A 219 5.96 2.57 -8.11
C ASN A 219 4.77 1.84 -8.73
N PHE A 220 5.05 0.67 -9.27
CA PHE A 220 4.08 -0.16 -9.98
C PHE A 220 3.47 -1.28 -9.11
N ARG A 221 3.70 -1.24 -7.80
CA ARG A 221 3.10 -2.21 -6.88
C ARG A 221 1.62 -2.01 -6.74
N PHE A 222 1.17 -0.77 -6.73
CA PHE A 222 -0.24 -0.42 -6.77
C PHE A 222 -0.51 0.22 -8.12
N LEU A 223 -1.43 -0.40 -8.84
CA LEU A 223 -1.95 0.09 -10.09
C LEU A 223 -3.42 0.47 -9.85
N GLU A 224 -3.73 1.70 -10.19
CA GLU A 224 -5.08 2.21 -10.25
C GLU A 224 -5.75 1.73 -11.53
N LEU A 225 -6.91 1.08 -11.37
CA LEU A 225 -7.72 0.56 -12.47
C LEU A 225 -8.65 1.65 -13.01
N GLU A 226 -9.15 1.49 -14.23
CA GLU A 226 -10.08 2.45 -14.87
C GLU A 226 -11.35 2.70 -14.05
N ASP A 227 -11.75 1.74 -13.21
CA ASP A 227 -12.88 1.83 -12.31
C ASP A 227 -12.54 2.49 -10.94
N GLY A 228 -11.28 2.81 -10.67
CA GLY A 228 -10.81 3.44 -9.44
C GLY A 228 -10.41 2.45 -8.34
N ARG A 229 -10.55 1.14 -8.58
CA ARG A 229 -10.03 0.09 -7.68
C ARG A 229 -8.51 -0.02 -7.81
N LEU A 230 -7.90 -0.74 -6.87
CA LEU A 230 -6.45 -0.94 -6.85
C LEU A 230 -6.08 -2.39 -7.14
N LEU A 231 -5.18 -2.60 -8.10
CA LEU A 231 -4.47 -3.85 -8.29
C LEU A 231 -3.10 -3.77 -7.61
N TYR A 232 -2.85 -4.70 -6.69
CA TYR A 232 -1.61 -4.83 -5.96
C TYR A 232 -0.79 -6.02 -6.47
N THR A 233 0.47 -5.76 -6.81
CA THR A 233 1.44 -6.78 -7.22
C THR A 233 2.59 -6.85 -6.23
N ARG A 234 2.91 -8.07 -5.80
CA ARG A 234 4.08 -8.34 -4.94
C ARG A 234 4.80 -9.61 -5.35
N GLU A 235 6.10 -9.64 -5.13
CA GLU A 235 6.88 -10.87 -5.28
C GLU A 235 6.39 -11.92 -4.28
N ASP A 236 6.22 -13.16 -4.74
CA ASP A 236 5.91 -14.28 -3.86
C ASP A 236 7.04 -14.42 -2.83
N VAL A 237 6.61 -14.52 -1.59
CA VAL A 237 7.43 -14.53 -0.41
C VAL A 237 8.17 -15.86 -0.36
N ASN A 238 9.35 -15.91 -0.97
CA ASN A 238 10.45 -16.78 -0.56
C ASN A 238 11.74 -16.26 -1.19
N GLY A 239 12.31 -15.20 -0.61
CA GLY A 239 13.62 -14.65 -0.98
C GLY A 239 14.81 -15.64 -0.90
N ARG A 240 14.57 -16.92 -0.59
CA ARG A 240 15.53 -18.03 -0.66
C ARG A 240 15.40 -18.91 -1.90
N ASN A 241 14.35 -18.79 -2.71
CA ASN A 241 14.30 -19.42 -4.04
C ASN A 241 15.13 -18.67 -5.09
N ARG A 242 15.95 -17.69 -4.69
CA ARG A 242 17.02 -17.13 -5.53
C ARG A 242 18.03 -18.19 -6.02
N GLY A 243 17.99 -19.41 -5.48
CA GLY A 243 18.76 -20.56 -5.97
C GLY A 243 18.09 -21.35 -7.10
N ARG A 244 16.80 -21.16 -7.40
CA ARG A 244 16.17 -21.71 -8.61
C ARG A 244 16.19 -20.65 -9.68
N ILE A 245 16.89 -20.95 -10.77
CA ILE A 245 17.04 -20.12 -11.95
C ILE A 245 15.62 -19.90 -12.54
N GLY A 246 15.03 -18.72 -12.38
CA GLY A 246 13.71 -18.40 -12.91
C GLY A 246 13.31 -16.94 -12.63
N PRO A 247 12.40 -16.35 -13.43
CA PRO A 247 11.89 -15.00 -13.21
C PRO A 247 11.10 -14.91 -11.88
N PRO A 248 11.02 -13.72 -11.26
CA PRO A 248 10.28 -13.53 -10.03
C PRO A 248 8.79 -13.82 -10.26
N LYS A 249 8.21 -14.69 -9.42
CA LYS A 249 6.78 -14.97 -9.42
C LYS A 249 6.05 -13.84 -8.71
N LEU A 250 5.03 -13.26 -9.34
CA LEU A 250 4.22 -12.21 -8.75
C LEU A 250 2.87 -12.77 -8.29
N MET A 251 2.46 -12.35 -7.11
CA MET A 251 1.08 -12.46 -6.62
C MET A 251 0.35 -11.18 -6.97
N ALA A 252 -0.84 -11.32 -7.55
CA ALA A 252 -1.78 -10.23 -7.82
C ALA A 252 -2.94 -10.28 -6.83
N GLN A 253 -3.34 -9.12 -6.33
CA GLN A 253 -4.49 -8.96 -5.44
C GLN A 253 -5.19 -7.66 -5.80
N ALA A 254 -6.49 -7.66 -6.06
CA ALA A 254 -7.23 -6.40 -6.09
C ALA A 254 -7.78 -6.04 -4.72
N TYR A 255 -7.93 -4.74 -4.53
CA TYR A 255 -8.66 -4.14 -3.45
C TYR A 255 -9.85 -3.39 -4.05
N SER A 256 -11.03 -3.65 -3.50
CA SER A 256 -12.28 -2.94 -3.81
C SER A 256 -12.18 -1.44 -3.53
N SER A 257 -11.31 -1.04 -2.61
CA SER A 257 -11.09 0.36 -2.28
C SER A 257 -9.68 0.63 -1.78
N VAL A 258 -9.25 1.89 -1.83
CA VAL A 258 -7.98 2.33 -1.22
C VAL A 258 -7.97 2.15 0.30
N TYR A 259 -9.13 2.24 0.95
CA TYR A 259 -9.27 1.93 2.37
C TYR A 259 -8.95 0.46 2.67
N ASP A 260 -9.44 -0.48 1.85
CA ASP A 260 -9.14 -1.91 2.04
C ASP A 260 -7.64 -2.20 1.93
N ALA A 261 -6.99 -1.60 0.93
CA ALA A 261 -5.54 -1.69 0.76
C ALA A 261 -4.80 -1.12 1.98
N ARG A 262 -5.24 0.04 2.47
CA ARG A 262 -4.65 0.73 3.64
C ARG A 262 -4.81 -0.09 4.92
N ARG A 263 -6.00 -0.61 5.21
CA ARG A 263 -6.24 -1.46 6.39
C ARG A 263 -5.42 -2.74 6.33
N LYS A 264 -5.31 -3.35 5.15
CA LYS A 264 -4.52 -4.59 5.00
C LYS A 264 -3.05 -4.35 5.26
N THR A 265 -2.50 -3.24 4.75
CA THR A 265 -1.09 -2.88 4.97
C THR A 265 -0.82 -2.50 6.43
N LEU A 266 -1.71 -1.74 7.07
CA LEU A 266 -1.63 -1.41 8.49
C LEU A 266 -1.68 -2.66 9.38
N HIS A 267 -2.67 -3.54 9.17
CA HIS A 267 -2.79 -4.77 9.95
C HIS A 267 -1.56 -5.68 9.82
N GLN A 268 -0.95 -5.73 8.64
CA GLN A 268 0.31 -6.46 8.45
C GLN A 268 1.46 -5.83 9.25
N GLN A 269 1.53 -4.50 9.30
CA GLN A 269 2.53 -3.78 10.08
C GLN A 269 2.34 -4.04 11.57
N GLU A 270 1.14 -3.86 12.11
CA GLU A 270 0.82 -4.15 13.52
C GLU A 270 1.10 -5.61 13.89
N SER A 271 0.80 -6.54 12.98
CA SER A 271 1.15 -7.96 13.16
C SER A 271 2.66 -8.18 13.21
N TYR A 272 3.47 -7.41 12.48
CA TYR A 272 4.92 -7.51 12.51
C TYR A 272 5.50 -6.87 13.78
N ASP A 273 4.98 -5.71 14.16
CA ASP A 273 5.37 -4.98 15.37
C ASP A 273 5.08 -5.77 16.64
N SER A 274 3.97 -6.51 16.68
CA SER A 274 3.64 -7.43 17.79
C SER A 274 4.41 -8.76 17.75
N GLU A 275 4.72 -9.29 16.55
CA GLU A 275 5.44 -10.55 16.41
C GLU A 275 6.93 -10.43 16.75
N MET A 276 7.58 -9.33 16.35
CA MET A 276 9.03 -9.16 16.49
C MET A 276 9.55 -9.24 17.94
N PRO A 277 8.93 -8.59 18.94
CA PRO A 277 9.33 -8.71 20.35
C PRO A 277 9.24 -10.15 20.84
N ILE A 278 8.16 -10.86 20.50
CA ILE A 278 7.92 -12.25 20.93
C ILE A 278 8.99 -13.18 20.33
N LEU A 279 9.29 -13.04 19.04
CA LEU A 279 10.35 -13.84 18.40
C LEU A 279 11.73 -13.55 19.00
N SER A 280 11.99 -12.29 19.36
CA SER A 280 13.25 -11.87 19.98
C SER A 280 13.40 -12.42 21.40
N GLU A 281 12.33 -12.36 22.20
CA GLU A 281 12.27 -12.95 23.54
C GLU A 281 12.50 -14.47 23.48
N MET A 282 11.76 -15.18 22.61
CA MET A 282 11.90 -16.62 22.41
C MET A 282 13.33 -17.00 22.01
N LYS A 283 13.93 -16.25 21.06
CA LYS A 283 15.32 -16.45 20.66
C LYS A 283 16.26 -16.34 21.85
N VAL A 284 16.16 -15.26 22.63
CA VAL A 284 17.04 -15.01 23.78
C VAL A 284 16.86 -16.10 24.84
N ALA A 285 15.63 -16.52 25.13
CA ALA A 285 15.35 -17.59 26.09
C ALA A 285 16.01 -18.92 25.67
N ILE A 286 15.85 -19.32 24.40
CA ILE A 286 16.44 -20.56 23.88
C ILE A 286 17.98 -20.48 23.84
N GLN A 287 18.55 -19.33 23.48
CA GLN A 287 20.00 -19.11 23.51
C GLN A 287 20.57 -19.19 24.93
N ARG A 288 19.87 -18.64 25.93
CA ARG A 288 20.25 -18.72 27.34
C ARG A 288 20.24 -20.16 27.84
N LEU A 289 19.16 -20.92 27.55
CA LEU A 289 19.08 -22.34 27.89
C LEU A 289 20.22 -23.15 27.27
N ASN A 290 20.49 -22.94 25.98
CA ASN A 290 21.54 -23.65 25.28
C ASN A 290 22.94 -23.33 25.84
N SER A 291 23.19 -22.04 26.13
CA SER A 291 24.45 -21.60 26.77
C SER A 291 24.62 -22.19 28.16
N ARG A 292 23.53 -22.27 28.92
CA ARG A 292 23.51 -22.84 30.27
C ARG A 292 23.77 -24.35 30.24
N LEU A 293 23.09 -25.08 29.37
CA LEU A 293 23.36 -26.51 29.14
C LEU A 293 24.83 -26.74 28.76
N ASN A 294 25.37 -25.96 27.84
CA ASN A 294 26.77 -26.08 27.44
C ASN A 294 27.76 -25.82 28.58
N ARG A 295 27.41 -24.95 29.54
CA ARG A 295 28.26 -24.62 30.70
C ARG A 295 28.13 -25.64 31.83
N GLU A 296 26.91 -26.08 32.14
CA GLU A 296 26.56 -26.82 33.36
C GLU A 296 26.40 -28.32 33.12
N TRP A 297 26.23 -28.77 31.88
CA TRP A 297 26.12 -30.20 31.55
C TRP A 297 27.51 -30.82 31.32
N LYS A 298 28.24 -31.07 32.40
CA LYS A 298 29.57 -31.69 32.37
C LYS A 298 29.56 -33.13 32.89
N PRO A 299 30.61 -33.93 32.62
CA PRO A 299 30.70 -35.30 33.14
C PRO A 299 30.59 -35.38 34.66
N ASP A 300 31.19 -34.41 35.36
CA ASP A 300 31.27 -34.26 36.82
C ASP A 300 30.02 -33.62 37.45
N THR A 301 29.10 -33.06 36.67
CA THR A 301 27.85 -32.49 37.21
C THR A 301 26.99 -33.60 37.85
N PRO A 302 26.48 -33.39 39.09
CA PRO A 302 25.59 -34.33 39.76
C PRO A 302 24.35 -34.68 38.92
N GLU A 303 23.87 -35.92 39.04
CA GLU A 303 22.73 -36.40 38.25
C GLU A 303 21.42 -35.70 38.60
N ASP A 304 21.22 -35.29 39.86
CA ASP A 304 20.04 -34.54 40.27
C ASP A 304 20.03 -33.12 39.66
N ASP A 305 21.20 -32.49 39.55
CA ASP A 305 21.35 -31.20 38.87
C ASP A 305 21.09 -31.32 37.36
N LYS A 306 21.58 -32.39 36.71
CA LYS A 306 21.28 -32.68 35.29
C LYS A 306 19.79 -32.89 35.06
N LYS A 307 19.10 -33.61 35.95
CA LYS A 307 17.64 -33.79 35.88
C LYS A 307 16.90 -32.46 36.04
N ALA A 308 17.29 -31.63 37.01
CA ALA A 308 16.70 -30.31 37.21
C ALA A 308 16.90 -29.40 35.98
N LEU A 309 18.11 -29.36 35.42
CA LEU A 309 18.42 -28.62 34.20
C LEU A 309 17.60 -29.08 33.01
N TRP A 310 17.45 -30.40 32.83
CA TRP A 310 16.62 -30.94 31.75
C TRP A 310 15.14 -30.58 31.94
N HIS A 311 14.64 -30.60 33.17
CA HIS A 311 13.26 -30.24 33.46
C HIS A 311 12.97 -28.77 33.09
N GLU A 312 13.87 -27.85 33.43
CA GLU A 312 13.76 -26.44 33.05
C GLU A 312 13.75 -26.24 31.53
N VAL A 313 14.61 -26.99 30.83
CA VAL A 313 14.65 -27.01 29.35
C VAL A 313 13.31 -27.47 28.80
N GLN A 314 12.76 -28.57 29.31
CA GLN A 314 11.45 -29.08 28.86
C GLN A 314 10.33 -28.07 29.12
N GLN A 315 10.26 -27.49 30.31
CA GLN A 315 9.23 -26.50 30.66
C GLN A 315 9.27 -25.28 29.75
N THR A 316 10.46 -24.70 29.57
CA THR A 316 10.61 -23.49 28.76
C THR A 316 10.34 -23.77 27.28
N LEU A 317 10.83 -24.89 26.75
CA LEU A 317 10.56 -25.29 25.37
C LEU A 317 9.09 -25.64 25.15
N ALA A 318 8.41 -26.27 26.11
CA ALA A 318 6.98 -26.54 26.04
C ALA A 318 6.16 -25.24 25.96
N HIS A 319 6.52 -24.22 26.76
CA HIS A 319 5.90 -22.89 26.67
C HIS A 319 6.00 -22.30 25.26
N TRP A 320 7.20 -22.31 24.66
CA TRP A 320 7.42 -21.76 23.33
C TRP A 320 6.82 -22.63 22.20
N HIS A 321 6.76 -23.95 22.39
CA HIS A 321 6.09 -24.85 21.48
C HIS A 321 4.59 -24.51 21.36
N GLU A 322 3.94 -24.23 22.50
CA GLU A 322 2.53 -23.86 22.53
C GLU A 322 2.29 -22.49 21.88
N ARG A 323 3.15 -21.50 22.15
CA ARG A 323 3.12 -20.18 21.49
C ARG A 323 3.20 -20.28 19.95
N LEU A 324 3.90 -21.28 19.41
CA LEU A 324 4.03 -21.50 17.97
C LEU A 324 2.95 -22.41 17.37
N ARG A 325 2.00 -22.94 18.17
CA ARG A 325 1.08 -24.00 17.76
C ARG A 325 0.21 -23.64 16.55
N LEU A 326 -0.27 -22.40 16.48
CA LEU A 326 -1.17 -21.93 15.43
C LEU A 326 -0.45 -21.17 14.29
N CYS A 327 0.88 -21.17 14.29
CA CYS A 327 1.65 -20.45 13.29
C CYS A 327 1.70 -21.22 11.95
N THR A 328 1.41 -20.53 10.85
CA THR A 328 1.47 -21.09 9.48
C THR A 328 2.77 -20.76 8.74
N ASN A 329 3.55 -19.79 9.23
CA ASN A 329 4.80 -19.39 8.59
C ASN A 329 5.85 -20.53 8.63
N LEU A 330 6.48 -20.81 7.49
CA LEU A 330 7.47 -21.90 7.33
C LEU A 330 8.57 -21.90 8.39
N PHE A 331 9.17 -20.74 8.69
CA PHE A 331 10.26 -20.66 9.67
C PHE A 331 9.77 -20.95 11.09
N LYS A 332 8.56 -20.49 11.42
CA LYS A 332 7.91 -20.75 12.73
C LYS A 332 7.51 -22.23 12.86
N VAL A 333 7.00 -22.84 11.80
CA VAL A 333 6.68 -24.28 11.77
C VAL A 333 7.94 -25.13 11.93
N GLN A 334 9.03 -24.78 11.24
CA GLN A 334 10.32 -25.46 11.40
C GLN A 334 10.89 -25.30 12.82
N ALA A 335 10.85 -24.09 13.37
CA ALA A 335 11.25 -23.82 14.76
C ALA A 335 10.43 -24.67 15.74
N ARG A 336 9.10 -24.69 15.58
CA ARG A 336 8.20 -25.51 16.38
C ARG A 336 8.54 -26.99 16.32
N SER A 337 8.82 -27.53 15.13
CA SER A 337 9.20 -28.93 14.95
C SER A 337 10.46 -29.31 15.74
N PHE A 338 11.50 -28.46 15.69
CA PHE A 338 12.72 -28.67 16.49
C PHE A 338 12.44 -28.59 18.00
N ILE A 339 11.69 -27.58 18.45
CA ILE A 339 11.32 -27.43 19.87
C ILE A 339 10.52 -28.64 20.34
N GLY A 340 9.48 -29.05 19.59
CA GLY A 340 8.60 -30.16 19.93
C GLY A 340 9.36 -31.48 20.07
N THR A 341 10.35 -31.70 19.21
CA THR A 341 11.23 -32.88 19.28
C THR A 341 12.03 -32.93 20.58
N ILE A 342 12.39 -31.79 21.17
CA ILE A 342 13.15 -31.74 22.42
C ILE A 342 12.21 -31.83 23.62
N SER A 343 11.11 -31.07 23.61
CA SER A 343 10.19 -30.97 24.75
C SER A 343 9.46 -32.29 25.04
N SER A 344 9.31 -33.18 24.05
CA SER A 344 8.63 -34.47 24.21
C SER A 344 9.51 -35.60 24.77
N LEU A 345 10.83 -35.40 24.90
CA LEU A 345 11.76 -36.46 25.29
C LEU A 345 11.88 -36.56 26.81
N SER A 346 11.86 -37.78 27.35
CA SER A 346 12.19 -38.01 28.76
C SER A 346 13.66 -37.67 29.07
N TYR A 347 14.00 -37.49 30.35
CA TYR A 347 15.39 -37.25 30.78
C TYR A 347 16.39 -38.27 30.21
N GLU A 348 16.05 -39.56 30.28
CA GLU A 348 16.91 -40.65 29.80
C GLU A 348 17.15 -40.59 28.28
N GLN A 349 16.15 -40.15 27.50
CA GLN A 349 16.26 -39.99 26.06
C GLN A 349 17.00 -38.69 25.69
N GLY A 350 16.79 -37.62 26.44
CA GLY A 350 17.46 -36.33 26.28
C GLY A 350 18.95 -36.41 26.54
N ARG A 351 19.34 -37.05 27.65
CA ARG A 351 20.74 -37.21 28.08
C ARG A 351 21.61 -37.95 27.07
N ARG A 352 21.09 -38.99 26.40
CA ARG A 352 21.85 -39.82 25.44
C ARG A 352 22.39 -39.02 24.25
N HIS A 353 21.73 -37.91 23.89
CA HIS A 353 22.06 -37.11 22.70
C HIS A 353 22.05 -35.61 22.98
N ILE A 354 22.55 -35.18 24.15
CA ILE A 354 22.48 -33.78 24.58
C ILE A 354 23.07 -32.80 23.55
N SER A 355 24.20 -33.14 22.92
CA SER A 355 24.82 -32.33 21.87
C SER A 355 23.91 -32.15 20.65
N ALA A 356 23.20 -33.21 20.24
CA ALA A 356 22.24 -33.10 19.15
C ALA A 356 21.05 -32.20 19.52
N ARG A 357 20.60 -32.21 20.78
CA ARG A 357 19.52 -31.33 21.28
C ARG A 357 19.96 -29.87 21.34
N MET A 358 21.19 -29.61 21.79
CA MET A 358 21.81 -28.29 21.72
C MET A 358 21.91 -27.80 20.27
N SER A 359 22.33 -28.66 19.33
CA SER A 359 22.33 -28.32 17.89
C SER A 359 20.93 -28.00 17.36
N GLN A 360 19.90 -28.73 17.79
CA GLN A 360 18.50 -28.43 17.44
C GLN A 360 18.05 -27.08 18.01
N MET A 361 18.44 -26.71 19.23
CA MET A 361 18.18 -25.37 19.79
C MET A 361 18.85 -24.26 18.96
N VAL A 362 20.11 -24.47 18.52
CA VAL A 362 20.79 -23.54 17.59
C VAL A 362 20.03 -23.44 16.27
N ALA A 363 19.57 -24.57 15.72
CA ALA A 363 18.78 -24.60 14.50
C ALA A 363 17.46 -23.81 14.68
N THR A 364 16.75 -23.98 15.80
CA THR A 364 15.56 -23.19 16.15
C THR A 364 15.85 -21.70 16.13
N VAL A 365 16.92 -21.27 16.82
CA VAL A 365 17.35 -19.87 16.86
C VAL A 365 17.59 -19.33 15.44
N SER A 366 18.29 -20.08 14.59
CA SER A 366 18.54 -19.70 13.20
C SER A 366 17.25 -19.54 12.38
N ARG A 367 16.22 -20.36 12.64
CA ARG A 367 14.89 -20.23 11.99
C ARG A 367 14.16 -18.99 12.47
N LEU A 368 14.15 -18.71 13.77
CA LEU A 368 13.57 -17.49 14.33
C LEU A 368 14.27 -16.23 13.78
N GLU A 369 15.60 -16.24 13.69
CA GLU A 369 16.37 -15.15 13.06
C GLU A 369 16.04 -14.99 11.57
N SER A 370 15.82 -16.10 10.86
CA SER A 370 15.41 -16.05 9.45
C SER A 370 14.03 -15.39 9.31
N ARG A 371 13.10 -15.65 10.24
CA ARG A 371 11.81 -14.95 10.29
C ARG A 371 11.96 -13.47 10.61
N ASN A 372 12.80 -13.09 11.58
CA ASN A 372 13.05 -11.68 11.87
C ASN A 372 13.61 -10.95 10.65
N LYS A 373 14.61 -11.52 9.96
CA LYS A 373 15.17 -10.94 8.72
C LYS A 373 14.10 -10.80 7.63
N ASP A 374 13.23 -11.80 7.48
CA ASP A 374 12.11 -11.77 6.54
C ASP A 374 11.12 -10.64 6.88
N ILE A 375 10.75 -10.47 8.16
CA ILE A 375 9.91 -9.37 8.63
C ILE A 375 10.56 -8.02 8.32
N PHE A 376 11.80 -7.79 8.75
CA PHE A 376 12.52 -6.52 8.49
C PHE A 376 12.55 -6.15 7.01
N SER A 377 12.75 -7.14 6.13
CA SER A 377 12.80 -6.90 4.69
C SER A 377 11.44 -6.45 4.12
N LYS A 378 10.34 -6.93 4.68
CA LYS A 378 8.96 -6.62 4.25
C LYS A 378 8.40 -5.39 4.94
N ASP A 379 8.74 -5.16 6.19
CA ASP A 379 8.27 -4.04 6.98
C ASP A 379 8.62 -2.70 6.31
N GLY A 380 9.87 -2.54 5.85
CA GLY A 380 10.27 -1.35 5.10
C GLY A 380 9.55 -1.14 3.76
N TYR A 381 8.89 -2.17 3.22
CA TYR A 381 8.02 -2.06 2.05
C TYR A 381 6.58 -1.76 2.46
N ASN A 382 6.05 -2.49 3.43
CA ASN A 382 4.72 -2.27 3.97
C ASN A 382 4.55 -0.85 4.51
N GLN A 383 5.56 -0.29 5.19
CA GLN A 383 5.52 1.10 5.65
C GLN A 383 5.47 2.12 4.51
N LYS A 384 6.18 1.86 3.40
CA LYS A 384 6.14 2.73 2.22
C LYS A 384 4.79 2.67 1.54
N ASP A 385 4.29 1.45 1.35
CA ASP A 385 2.99 1.17 0.77
C ASP A 385 1.88 1.83 1.61
N TYR A 386 1.93 1.68 2.94
CA TYR A 386 1.02 2.33 3.88
C TYR A 386 1.07 3.85 3.77
N ARG A 387 2.25 4.48 3.81
CA ARG A 387 2.38 5.95 3.71
C ARG A 387 1.82 6.48 2.40
N MET A 388 2.07 5.80 1.29
CA MET A 388 1.56 6.18 -0.03
C MET A 388 0.03 6.09 -0.08
N LEU A 389 -0.55 4.96 0.38
CA LEU A 389 -2.00 4.78 0.45
C LEU A 389 -2.66 5.80 1.38
N HIS A 390 -2.05 6.05 2.54
CA HIS A 390 -2.52 7.02 3.52
C HIS A 390 -2.53 8.44 2.95
N GLN A 391 -1.46 8.85 2.26
CA GLN A 391 -1.42 10.16 1.60
C GLN A 391 -2.53 10.31 0.56
N LYS A 392 -2.71 9.31 -0.31
CA LYS A 392 -3.76 9.33 -1.33
C LYS A 392 -5.18 9.41 -0.74
N VAL A 393 -5.41 8.70 0.37
CA VAL A 393 -6.65 8.83 1.13
C VAL A 393 -6.84 10.26 1.63
N LEU A 394 -5.83 10.84 2.27
CA LEU A 394 -5.92 12.21 2.79
C LEU A 394 -6.18 13.23 1.70
N ASP A 395 -5.50 13.10 0.55
CA ASP A 395 -5.66 13.99 -0.59
C ASP A 395 -7.12 13.95 -1.09
N HIS A 396 -7.65 12.76 -1.38
CA HIS A 396 -9.02 12.60 -1.90
C HIS A 396 -10.09 13.00 -0.85
N GLU A 397 -9.89 12.68 0.42
CA GLU A 397 -10.78 13.13 1.50
C GLU A 397 -10.79 14.65 1.59
N GLN A 398 -9.62 15.29 1.49
CA GLN A 398 -9.51 16.74 1.59
C GLN A 398 -10.25 17.42 0.43
N TRP A 399 -10.14 16.91 -0.80
CA TRP A 399 -10.89 17.42 -1.94
C TRP A 399 -12.40 17.38 -1.68
N LEU A 400 -12.95 16.23 -1.28
CA LEU A 400 -14.38 16.07 -1.03
C LEU A 400 -14.88 16.90 0.17
N VAL A 401 -14.07 17.03 1.23
CA VAL A 401 -14.40 17.88 2.39
C VAL A 401 -14.40 19.36 2.02
N THR A 402 -13.40 19.82 1.27
CA THR A 402 -13.34 21.20 0.76
C THR A 402 -14.55 21.47 -0.11
N PHE A 403 -14.85 20.59 -1.07
CA PHE A 403 -16.00 20.72 -1.94
C PHE A 403 -17.31 20.84 -1.15
N ARG A 404 -17.55 19.95 -0.18
CA ARG A 404 -18.74 20.01 0.68
C ARG A 404 -18.83 21.31 1.47
N THR A 405 -17.71 21.81 1.98
CA THR A 405 -17.64 23.09 2.72
C THR A 405 -17.99 24.27 1.81
N ASN A 406 -17.55 24.21 0.55
CA ASN A 406 -17.92 25.20 -0.47
C ASN A 406 -19.41 25.11 -0.83
N VAL A 407 -19.98 23.91 -0.95
CA VAL A 407 -21.44 23.74 -1.13
C VAL A 407 -22.23 24.37 0.03
N GLN A 408 -21.81 24.14 1.28
CA GLN A 408 -22.46 24.71 2.46
C GLN A 408 -22.38 26.25 2.52
N SER A 409 -21.21 26.82 2.25
CA SER A 409 -21.02 28.28 2.26
C SER A 409 -21.62 28.98 1.04
N GLY A 410 -21.57 28.32 -0.12
CA GLY A 410 -22.12 28.79 -1.39
C GLY A 410 -23.64 28.77 -1.46
N ALA A 411 -24.31 27.89 -0.69
CA ALA A 411 -25.76 27.79 -0.68
C ALA A 411 -26.49 29.12 -0.40
N ALA A 412 -25.96 29.94 0.51
CA ALA A 412 -26.51 31.25 0.85
C ALA A 412 -26.54 32.22 -0.34
N GLN A 413 -25.72 32.00 -1.38
CA GLN A 413 -25.73 32.81 -2.60
C GLN A 413 -27.02 32.63 -3.41
N LEU A 414 -27.67 31.47 -3.29
CA LEU A 414 -29.00 31.22 -3.89
C LEU A 414 -30.12 31.92 -3.12
N ASP A 415 -29.85 32.37 -1.89
CA ASP A 415 -30.78 33.15 -1.09
C ASP A 415 -30.75 34.65 -1.34
N GLY A 416 -29.65 35.14 -1.93
CA GLY A 416 -29.46 36.54 -2.25
C GLY A 416 -30.40 37.09 -3.33
N THR A 417 -30.43 38.41 -3.45
CA THR A 417 -31.14 39.17 -4.50
C THR A 417 -30.40 39.11 -5.84
N SER A 418 -30.04 37.90 -6.28
CA SER A 418 -29.37 37.70 -7.57
C SER A 418 -30.28 38.18 -8.72
N PRO A 419 -29.78 39.05 -9.63
CA PRO A 419 -30.52 39.47 -10.82
C PRO A 419 -31.01 38.29 -11.67
N LEU A 420 -30.30 37.16 -11.63
CA LEU A 420 -30.62 35.93 -12.35
C LEU A 420 -32.05 35.44 -12.07
N PHE A 421 -32.48 35.53 -10.82
CA PHE A 421 -33.81 35.06 -10.37
C PHE A 421 -34.83 36.19 -10.24
N SER A 422 -34.49 37.40 -10.69
CA SER A 422 -35.43 38.52 -10.72
C SER A 422 -36.54 38.28 -11.75
N GLN A 423 -37.64 39.03 -11.64
CA GLN A 423 -38.73 38.96 -12.63
C GLN A 423 -38.40 39.67 -13.96
N TYR A 424 -37.25 40.35 -14.05
CA TYR A 424 -36.86 41.07 -15.25
C TYR A 424 -36.54 40.11 -16.41
N GLN A 425 -36.85 40.53 -17.64
CA GLN A 425 -36.41 39.82 -18.84
C GLN A 425 -34.91 40.07 -19.03
N LEU A 426 -34.15 38.98 -19.07
CA LEU A 426 -32.71 38.99 -19.33
C LEU A 426 -32.47 38.38 -20.72
N SER A 427 -31.50 38.92 -21.48
CA SER A 427 -31.05 38.28 -22.70
C SER A 427 -30.28 36.99 -22.40
N ALA A 428 -30.14 36.09 -23.38
CA ALA A 428 -29.36 34.85 -23.22
C ALA A 428 -27.93 35.13 -22.73
N SER A 429 -27.25 36.12 -23.30
CA SER A 429 -25.91 36.52 -22.88
C SER A 429 -25.84 37.03 -21.43
N GLN A 430 -26.88 37.69 -20.95
CA GLN A 430 -26.96 38.15 -19.55
C GLN A 430 -27.22 36.98 -18.60
N ILE A 431 -28.04 36.02 -19.00
CA ILE A 431 -28.28 34.78 -18.23
C ILE A 431 -26.96 34.02 -18.08
N ASP A 432 -26.21 33.83 -19.18
CA ASP A 432 -24.91 33.13 -19.15
C ASP A 432 -23.91 33.84 -18.24
N GLN A 433 -23.79 35.17 -18.34
CA GLN A 433 -22.90 35.97 -17.49
C GLN A 433 -23.29 35.89 -16.01
N HIS A 434 -24.58 36.01 -15.69
CA HIS A 434 -25.05 35.96 -14.31
C HIS A 434 -24.98 34.55 -13.71
N SER A 435 -25.26 33.51 -14.50
CA SER A 435 -25.09 32.11 -14.12
C SER A 435 -23.61 31.82 -13.80
N ALA A 436 -22.70 32.12 -14.73
CA ALA A 436 -21.26 31.91 -14.53
C ALA A 436 -20.68 32.75 -13.38
N SER A 437 -21.26 33.93 -13.10
CA SER A 437 -20.88 34.72 -11.93
C SER A 437 -21.36 34.09 -10.62
N LEU A 438 -22.58 33.54 -10.61
CA LEU A 438 -23.15 32.89 -9.43
C LEU A 438 -22.43 31.58 -9.14
N SER A 439 -22.19 30.71 -10.13
CA SER A 439 -21.39 29.49 -9.96
C SER A 439 -20.01 29.80 -9.39
N ARG A 440 -19.32 30.82 -9.90
CA ARG A 440 -18.03 31.29 -9.35
C ARG A 440 -18.12 31.78 -7.90
N LYS A 441 -19.18 32.49 -7.53
CA LYS A 441 -19.39 32.95 -6.14
C LYS A 441 -19.69 31.80 -5.19
N MET A 442 -20.31 30.72 -5.68
CA MET A 442 -20.56 29.54 -4.86
C MET A 442 -19.29 28.69 -4.64
N GLY A 443 -18.27 28.86 -5.48
CA GLY A 443 -16.90 28.44 -5.18
C GLY A 443 -16.63 26.94 -5.24
N PHE A 444 -17.53 26.14 -5.83
CA PHE A 444 -17.25 24.74 -6.15
C PHE A 444 -16.76 24.62 -7.61
N SER A 445 -15.68 23.87 -7.81
CA SER A 445 -15.09 23.57 -9.13
C SER A 445 -15.32 22.10 -9.46
N LYS A 446 -15.79 21.83 -10.69
CA LYS A 446 -15.99 20.46 -11.18
C LYS A 446 -14.65 19.77 -11.44
N GLU A 447 -13.67 20.55 -11.87
CA GLU A 447 -12.31 20.12 -12.20
C GLU A 447 -11.60 19.54 -10.96
N GLU A 448 -11.84 20.10 -9.78
CA GLU A 448 -11.29 19.56 -8.52
C GLU A 448 -11.79 18.13 -8.21
N LEU A 449 -12.98 17.76 -8.69
CA LEU A 449 -13.53 16.42 -8.53
C LEU A 449 -12.93 15.42 -9.52
N ASP A 450 -12.39 15.88 -10.66
CA ASP A 450 -11.74 15.00 -11.66
C ASP A 450 -10.43 14.41 -11.13
N GLU A 451 -9.80 15.10 -10.17
CA GLU A 451 -8.60 14.62 -9.47
C GLU A 451 -8.90 13.47 -8.47
N VAL A 452 -10.18 13.21 -8.18
CA VAL A 452 -10.60 12.15 -7.25
C VAL A 452 -10.88 10.85 -8.01
N THR A 453 -9.84 10.04 -8.14
CA THR A 453 -9.86 8.91 -9.07
C THR A 453 -10.06 7.53 -8.43
N LEU A 454 -9.86 7.38 -7.11
CA LEU A 454 -9.88 6.10 -6.40
C LEU A 454 -11.19 5.80 -5.70
N GLU A 455 -11.61 4.54 -5.66
CA GLU A 455 -12.72 4.06 -4.84
C GLU A 455 -12.34 4.04 -3.33
N PRO A 456 -13.25 4.44 -2.43
CA PRO A 456 -14.66 4.74 -2.70
C PRO A 456 -14.93 6.19 -3.10
N PHE A 457 -13.93 7.06 -3.01
CA PHE A 457 -14.05 8.51 -3.20
C PHE A 457 -14.61 8.89 -4.57
N ARG A 458 -14.19 8.15 -5.59
CA ARG A 458 -14.63 8.33 -6.97
C ARG A 458 -16.15 8.22 -7.12
N THR A 459 -16.81 7.29 -6.43
CA THR A 459 -18.26 7.16 -6.46
C THR A 459 -18.92 8.47 -6.04
N TYR A 460 -18.49 9.06 -4.92
CA TYR A 460 -19.01 10.34 -4.44
C TYR A 460 -18.65 11.50 -5.39
N ALA A 461 -17.42 11.54 -5.91
CA ALA A 461 -16.98 12.59 -6.83
C ALA A 461 -17.83 12.60 -8.11
N LYS A 462 -18.06 11.44 -8.73
CA LYS A 462 -18.91 11.32 -9.93
C LYS A 462 -20.34 11.80 -9.68
N SER A 463 -20.97 11.35 -8.59
CA SER A 463 -22.33 11.80 -8.25
C SER A 463 -22.38 13.31 -7.99
N LEU A 464 -21.35 13.89 -7.38
CA LEU A 464 -21.26 15.35 -7.20
C LEU A 464 -21.07 16.09 -8.53
N GLN A 465 -20.28 15.55 -9.46
CA GLN A 465 -20.07 16.12 -10.80
C GLN A 465 -21.37 16.15 -11.60
N GLU A 466 -22.15 15.07 -11.57
CA GLU A 466 -23.48 15.03 -12.21
C GLU A 466 -24.40 16.11 -11.64
N LYS A 467 -24.34 16.35 -10.32
CA LYS A 467 -25.10 17.44 -9.69
C LYS A 467 -24.58 18.83 -10.00
N CYS A 468 -23.29 19.01 -10.25
CA CYS A 468 -22.79 20.27 -10.81
C CYS A 468 -23.47 20.57 -12.16
N ASP A 469 -23.58 19.57 -13.03
CA ASP A 469 -24.22 19.74 -14.35
C ASP A 469 -25.72 20.07 -14.22
N VAL A 470 -26.43 19.41 -13.31
CA VAL A 470 -27.85 19.71 -13.01
C VAL A 470 -28.01 21.13 -12.45
N LEU A 471 -27.08 21.56 -11.59
CA LEU A 471 -27.11 22.90 -11.01
C LEU A 471 -26.90 23.96 -12.08
N ASP A 472 -25.90 23.78 -12.96
CA ASP A 472 -25.64 24.71 -14.06
C ASP A 472 -26.86 24.83 -15.00
N GLN A 473 -27.54 23.72 -15.30
CA GLN A 473 -28.79 23.72 -16.04
C GLN A 473 -29.91 24.48 -15.31
N ALA A 474 -30.05 24.28 -13.99
CA ALA A 474 -31.04 25.00 -13.19
C ALA A 474 -30.78 26.52 -13.16
N LEU A 475 -29.50 26.93 -13.10
CA LEU A 475 -29.09 28.34 -13.14
C LEU A 475 -29.38 28.97 -14.50
N LEU A 476 -29.02 28.29 -15.60
CA LEU A 476 -29.32 28.74 -16.96
C LEU A 476 -30.84 28.82 -17.21
N GLY A 477 -31.59 27.86 -16.68
CA GLY A 477 -33.06 27.86 -16.70
C GLY A 477 -33.71 28.86 -15.75
N ARG A 478 -32.92 29.63 -14.97
CA ARG A 478 -33.38 30.59 -13.95
C ARG A 478 -34.31 29.96 -12.90
N ASN A 479 -34.17 28.67 -12.64
CA ASN A 479 -34.99 27.92 -11.71
C ASN A 479 -34.32 27.88 -10.33
N ARG A 480 -34.65 28.86 -9.50
CA ARG A 480 -34.10 29.00 -8.13
C ARG A 480 -34.39 27.78 -7.25
N GLU A 481 -35.60 27.24 -7.38
CA GLU A 481 -36.05 26.11 -6.59
C GLU A 481 -35.24 24.85 -6.95
N ALA A 482 -35.10 24.54 -8.23
CA ALA A 482 -34.27 23.42 -8.68
C ALA A 482 -32.78 23.59 -8.31
N ALA A 483 -32.24 24.82 -8.37
CA ALA A 483 -30.86 25.09 -7.95
C ALA A 483 -30.67 24.81 -6.45
N LYS A 484 -31.62 25.24 -5.61
CA LYS A 484 -31.60 24.96 -4.17
C LYS A 484 -31.72 23.47 -3.86
N ASP A 485 -32.66 22.78 -4.52
CA ASP A 485 -32.81 21.33 -4.38
C ASP A 485 -31.49 20.62 -4.71
N THR A 486 -30.83 21.02 -5.80
CA THR A 486 -29.56 20.42 -6.23
C THR A 486 -28.43 20.64 -5.21
N VAL A 487 -28.32 21.84 -4.64
CA VAL A 487 -27.34 22.11 -3.57
C VAL A 487 -27.60 21.26 -2.32
N VAL A 488 -28.86 21.04 -1.94
CA VAL A 488 -29.23 20.12 -0.86
C VAL A 488 -28.83 18.68 -1.20
N GLN A 489 -29.07 18.22 -2.43
CA GLN A 489 -28.67 16.89 -2.91
C GLN A 489 -27.15 16.69 -2.82
N MET A 490 -26.37 17.66 -3.31
CA MET A 490 -24.89 17.65 -3.23
C MET A 490 -24.42 17.56 -1.78
N HIS A 491 -25.07 18.29 -0.87
CA HIS A 491 -24.73 18.23 0.55
C HIS A 491 -25.00 16.86 1.17
N VAL A 492 -26.14 16.24 0.84
CA VAL A 492 -26.47 14.89 1.32
C VAL A 492 -25.45 13.87 0.81
N ILE A 493 -25.02 13.93 -0.45
CA ILE A 493 -23.94 13.07 -0.98
C ILE A 493 -22.65 13.25 -0.15
N GLY A 494 -22.27 14.50 0.13
CA GLY A 494 -21.12 14.83 0.99
C GLY A 494 -21.28 14.34 2.44
N LYS A 495 -22.51 14.15 2.94
CA LYS A 495 -22.77 13.51 4.23
C LYS A 495 -22.51 12.02 4.22
N PHE A 496 -22.95 11.29 3.19
CA PHE A 496 -22.63 9.88 3.05
C PHE A 496 -21.12 9.64 2.97
N GLN A 497 -20.38 10.50 2.27
CA GLN A 497 -18.91 10.47 2.26
C GLN A 497 -18.32 10.66 3.67
N GLY A 498 -18.85 11.61 4.44
CA GLY A 498 -18.42 11.83 5.83
C GLY A 498 -18.67 10.62 6.73
N VAL A 499 -19.84 9.96 6.59
CA VAL A 499 -20.15 8.70 7.30
C VAL A 499 -19.17 7.60 6.89
N ARG A 500 -18.83 7.48 5.61
CA ARG A 500 -17.87 6.49 5.13
C ARG A 500 -16.50 6.65 5.77
N ARG A 501 -16.01 7.89 5.90
CA ARG A 501 -14.78 8.21 6.63
C ARG A 501 -14.88 7.80 8.11
N CYS A 502 -16.00 8.08 8.77
CA CYS A 502 -16.22 7.66 10.15
C CYS A 502 -16.22 6.13 10.32
N PHE A 503 -16.86 5.40 9.39
CA PHE A 503 -16.81 3.93 9.37
C PHE A 503 -15.38 3.44 9.25
N GLU A 504 -14.59 4.00 8.34
CA GLU A 504 -13.19 3.64 8.17
C GLU A 504 -12.35 3.93 9.43
N ASP A 505 -12.57 5.08 10.07
CA ASP A 505 -11.90 5.46 11.32
C ASP A 505 -12.20 4.46 12.45
N ILE A 506 -13.45 4.01 12.56
CA ILE A 506 -13.85 2.98 13.53
C ILE A 506 -13.21 1.64 13.16
N GLN A 507 -13.32 1.24 11.89
CA GLN A 507 -12.77 -0.03 11.39
C GLN A 507 -11.25 -0.10 11.53
N THR A 508 -10.55 1.02 11.43
CA THR A 508 -9.10 1.13 11.67
C THR A 508 -8.80 1.01 13.17
N ALA A 509 -9.53 1.74 14.03
CA ALA A 509 -9.30 1.71 15.47
C ALA A 509 -9.50 0.32 16.07
N ILE A 510 -10.50 -0.44 15.59
CA ILE A 510 -10.79 -1.79 16.11
C ILE A 510 -9.86 -2.89 15.59
N LEU A 511 -8.90 -2.59 14.69
CA LEU A 511 -7.88 -3.56 14.26
C LEU A 511 -7.00 -4.04 15.41
N ASP A 512 -6.78 -3.17 16.40
CA ASP A 512 -6.04 -3.48 17.63
C ASP A 512 -6.93 -3.24 18.87
N PRO A 513 -7.68 -4.27 19.31
CA PRO A 513 -8.51 -4.20 20.50
C PRO A 513 -7.74 -3.88 21.79
N GLY A 514 -6.42 -4.09 21.81
CA GLY A 514 -5.58 -3.79 22.97
C GLY A 514 -5.42 -2.29 23.20
N HIS A 515 -5.42 -1.50 22.13
CA HIS A 515 -5.09 -0.07 22.16
C HIS A 515 -6.28 0.86 21.89
N ALA A 516 -7.41 0.35 21.39
CA ALA A 516 -8.64 1.12 21.24
C ALA A 516 -9.58 0.93 22.44
N PRO A 517 -9.76 1.94 23.32
CA PRO A 517 -10.76 1.87 24.38
C PRO A 517 -12.18 2.04 23.80
N LEU A 518 -13.19 1.46 24.46
CA LEU A 518 -14.60 1.57 24.05
C LEU A 518 -15.08 3.02 23.99
N SER A 519 -14.60 3.87 24.89
CA SER A 519 -14.90 5.31 24.92
C SER A 519 -14.48 6.04 23.64
N LEU A 520 -13.32 5.68 23.06
CA LEU A 520 -12.86 6.27 21.79
C LEU A 520 -13.78 5.90 20.63
N ILE A 521 -14.23 4.64 20.60
CA ILE A 521 -15.18 4.17 19.58
C ILE A 521 -16.54 4.84 19.77
N ALA A 522 -16.97 5.00 21.03
CA ALA A 522 -18.19 5.71 21.39
C ALA A 522 -18.20 7.15 20.91
N ASP A 523 -17.13 7.89 21.16
CA ASP A 523 -16.97 9.27 20.71
C ASP A 523 -17.03 9.38 19.19
N LYS A 524 -16.43 8.42 18.47
CA LYS A 524 -16.49 8.37 17.00
C LYS A 524 -17.91 8.13 16.49
N ILE A 525 -18.65 7.19 17.09
CA ILE A 525 -20.05 6.90 16.72
C ILE A 525 -20.94 8.11 17.00
N LYS A 526 -20.81 8.74 18.17
CA LYS A 526 -21.58 9.92 18.54
C LYS A 526 -21.33 11.08 17.57
N ARG A 527 -20.05 11.38 17.26
CA ARG A 527 -19.70 12.42 16.28
C ARG A 527 -20.26 12.14 14.89
N MET A 528 -20.27 10.88 14.46
CA MET A 528 -20.84 10.47 13.18
C MET A 528 -22.35 10.72 13.14
N ARG A 529 -23.07 10.37 14.22
CA ARG A 529 -24.51 10.62 14.37
C ARG A 529 -24.82 12.11 14.36
N GLU A 530 -24.15 12.90 15.20
CA GLU A 530 -24.28 14.36 15.23
C GLU A 530 -24.00 15.00 13.86
N TYR A 531 -23.00 14.49 13.13
CA TYR A 531 -22.68 14.94 11.79
C TYR A 531 -23.80 14.63 10.78
N PHE A 532 -24.49 13.49 10.91
CA PHE A 532 -25.49 13.04 9.95
C PHE A 532 -26.91 13.55 10.25
N ASP A 533 -27.29 13.77 11.52
CA ASP A 533 -28.66 13.98 12.03
C ASP A 533 -29.47 15.15 11.43
N HIS A 534 -28.88 15.98 10.58
CA HIS A 534 -29.55 17.14 10.00
C HIS A 534 -29.39 17.20 8.47
N LYS A 535 -30.42 17.55 7.69
CA LYS A 535 -30.32 17.77 6.23
C LYS A 535 -29.64 19.11 5.86
N GLN A 536 -28.59 19.47 6.58
CA GLN A 536 -28.24 20.86 6.91
C GLN A 536 -27.53 21.68 5.81
N ILE A 537 -28.34 22.17 4.87
CA ILE A 537 -28.10 23.45 4.18
C ILE A 537 -29.34 24.35 4.24
N ASP A 538 -30.54 23.81 4.00
CA ASP A 538 -31.81 24.53 4.12
C ASP A 538 -32.79 23.68 4.96
N PRO A 539 -33.01 24.02 6.25
CA PRO A 539 -33.90 23.25 7.12
C PRO A 539 -35.37 23.23 6.67
N SER A 540 -35.77 24.18 5.81
CA SER A 540 -37.15 24.28 5.33
C SER A 540 -37.42 23.39 4.11
N ARG A 541 -36.40 22.73 3.57
CA ARG A 541 -36.44 22.05 2.29
C ARG A 541 -36.04 20.59 2.40
N THR A 542 -36.86 19.71 1.83
CA THR A 542 -36.59 18.28 1.72
C THR A 542 -36.79 17.84 0.28
N VAL A 543 -35.79 17.14 -0.27
CA VAL A 543 -35.82 16.59 -1.63
C VAL A 543 -36.39 15.16 -1.57
N PRO A 544 -37.54 14.86 -2.22
CA PRO A 544 -38.26 13.59 -2.08
C PRO A 544 -37.40 12.33 -2.37
N GLY A 545 -36.56 12.37 -3.40
CA GLY A 545 -35.71 11.21 -3.78
C GLY A 545 -34.53 10.92 -2.86
N TYR A 546 -34.25 11.80 -1.89
CA TYR A 546 -33.13 11.69 -0.95
C TYR A 546 -33.61 11.45 0.49
N GLU A 547 -34.91 11.56 0.74
CA GLU A 547 -35.47 11.51 2.09
C GLU A 547 -35.39 10.13 2.71
N GLU A 548 -35.82 9.09 1.99
CA GLU A 548 -35.83 7.72 2.49
C GLU A 548 -34.42 7.18 2.77
N PRO A 549 -33.45 7.25 1.84
CA PRO A 549 -32.08 6.80 2.12
C PRO A 549 -31.42 7.54 3.29
N PHE A 550 -31.69 8.84 3.42
CA PHE A 550 -31.19 9.63 4.55
C PHE A 550 -31.84 9.21 5.88
N ARG A 551 -33.16 9.01 5.89
CA ARG A 551 -33.88 8.54 7.08
C ARG A 551 -33.39 7.17 7.52
N GLU A 552 -33.31 6.23 6.59
CA GLU A 552 -32.83 4.87 6.86
C GLU A 552 -31.42 4.91 7.45
N MET A 553 -30.49 5.66 6.86
CA MET A 553 -29.14 5.80 7.41
C MET A 553 -29.15 6.43 8.80
N SER A 554 -29.97 7.46 9.05
CA SER A 554 -30.09 8.07 10.39
C SER A 554 -30.61 7.08 11.44
N GLU A 555 -31.63 6.28 11.11
CA GLU A 555 -32.15 5.22 11.98
C GLU A 555 -31.10 4.15 12.27
N GLN A 556 -30.33 3.77 11.25
CA GLN A 556 -29.23 2.80 11.36
C GLN A 556 -28.08 3.31 12.24
N LEU A 557 -27.70 4.58 12.10
CA LEU A 557 -26.70 5.22 12.95
C LEU A 557 -27.17 5.31 14.41
N ALA A 558 -28.46 5.62 14.64
CA ALA A 558 -29.06 5.61 15.97
C ALA A 558 -29.11 4.19 16.58
N HIS A 559 -29.33 3.16 15.76
CA HIS A 559 -29.23 1.77 16.19
C HIS A 559 -27.81 1.41 16.61
N ILE A 560 -26.78 1.80 15.83
CA ILE A 560 -25.37 1.57 16.20
C ILE A 560 -25.06 2.23 17.55
N GLU A 561 -25.46 3.49 17.72
CA GLU A 561 -25.28 4.20 18.98
C GLU A 561 -25.98 3.48 20.14
N THR A 562 -27.23 3.08 19.96
CA THR A 562 -27.99 2.42 21.03
C THR A 562 -27.40 1.05 21.38
N THR A 563 -27.15 0.21 20.38
CA THR A 563 -26.68 -1.17 20.56
C THR A 563 -25.28 -1.23 21.15
N TYR A 564 -24.38 -0.34 20.72
CA TYR A 564 -22.98 -0.40 21.13
C TYR A 564 -22.61 0.59 22.24
N LEU A 565 -23.42 1.64 22.51
CA LEU A 565 -23.10 2.68 23.52
C LEU A 565 -24.01 2.65 24.74
N THR A 566 -25.18 1.99 24.70
CA THR A 566 -26.05 1.85 25.88
C THR A 566 -25.46 0.81 26.84
N GLY A 567 -24.49 1.23 27.65
CA GLY A 567 -23.81 0.40 28.66
C GLY A 567 -22.28 0.42 28.60
N ALA A 568 -21.67 1.03 27.56
CA ALA A 568 -20.22 1.00 27.31
C ALA A 568 -19.40 2.03 28.12
N VAL A 569 -19.80 2.32 29.36
CA VAL A 569 -19.15 3.33 30.23
C VAL A 569 -18.07 2.71 31.14
N ALA A 570 -18.02 1.38 31.25
CA ALA A 570 -16.97 0.69 32.00
C ALA A 570 -15.88 0.17 31.05
N ASP A 571 -14.61 0.43 31.36
CA ASP A 571 -13.47 -0.18 30.67
C ASP A 571 -13.54 -1.70 30.81
N MET A 572 -13.98 -2.36 29.74
CA MET A 572 -14.03 -3.82 29.65
C MET A 572 -12.64 -4.37 29.32
N ASP A 573 -12.33 -5.58 29.80
CA ASP A 573 -11.09 -6.25 29.43
C ASP A 573 -11.01 -6.54 27.92
N ILE A 574 -9.81 -6.87 27.42
CA ILE A 574 -9.58 -7.12 26.00
C ILE A 574 -10.40 -8.32 25.50
N ASP A 575 -10.54 -9.35 26.34
CA ASP A 575 -11.23 -10.60 25.99
C ASP A 575 -12.73 -10.38 25.77
N THR A 576 -13.33 -9.40 26.45
CA THR A 576 -14.74 -9.04 26.28
C THR A 576 -14.94 -7.98 25.19
N ARG A 577 -13.96 -7.10 24.93
CA ARG A 577 -14.00 -6.11 23.84
C ARG A 577 -13.86 -6.75 22.45
N ALA A 578 -12.97 -7.73 22.30
CA ALA A 578 -12.65 -8.29 20.99
C ALA A 578 -13.85 -8.94 20.24
N PRO A 579 -14.79 -9.64 20.91
CA PRO A 579 -16.04 -10.08 20.30
C PRO A 579 -16.94 -8.92 19.84
N LEU A 580 -17.14 -7.91 20.68
CA LEU A 580 -17.95 -6.73 20.37
C LEU A 580 -17.42 -5.97 19.14
N TYR A 581 -16.11 -5.79 19.06
CA TYR A 581 -15.47 -5.17 17.90
C TYR A 581 -15.62 -5.98 16.62
N ARG A 582 -15.60 -7.32 16.70
CA ARG A 582 -15.88 -8.19 15.54
C ARG A 582 -17.33 -8.07 15.08
N GLU A 583 -18.27 -7.95 16.01
CA GLU A 583 -19.69 -7.76 15.70
C GLU A 583 -19.95 -6.38 15.08
N LEU A 584 -19.42 -5.32 15.69
CA LEU A 584 -19.49 -3.96 15.16
C LEU A 584 -18.88 -3.88 13.76
N LYS A 585 -17.71 -4.48 13.54
CA LYS A 585 -17.09 -4.53 12.21
C LYS A 585 -18.02 -5.19 11.19
N ARG A 586 -18.57 -6.36 11.53
CA ARG A 586 -19.48 -7.09 10.64
C ARG A 586 -20.72 -6.27 10.32
N TYR A 587 -21.26 -5.56 11.32
CA TYR A 587 -22.39 -4.66 11.15
C TYR A 587 -22.05 -3.48 10.23
N LEU A 588 -20.89 -2.84 10.41
CA LEU A 588 -20.45 -1.78 9.50
C LEU A 588 -20.25 -2.28 8.06
N ASP A 589 -19.77 -3.51 7.89
CA ASP A 589 -19.57 -4.14 6.58
C ASP A 589 -20.90 -4.47 5.85
N THR A 590 -22.06 -4.45 6.53
CA THR A 590 -23.37 -4.63 5.85
C THR A 590 -23.82 -3.39 5.08
N PHE A 591 -23.23 -2.22 5.35
CA PHE A 591 -23.60 -0.99 4.68
C PHE A 591 -22.79 -0.81 3.39
N ASN A 592 -23.48 -0.72 2.27
CA ASN A 592 -22.88 -0.32 1.00
C ASN A 592 -23.22 1.14 0.71
N LEU A 593 -22.46 2.06 1.34
CA LEU A 593 -22.71 3.50 1.24
C LEU A 593 -22.52 4.01 -0.20
N GLU A 594 -21.58 3.42 -0.93
CA GLU A 594 -21.30 3.75 -2.32
C GLU A 594 -22.48 3.34 -3.21
N GLU A 595 -23.10 2.17 -2.96
CA GLU A 595 -24.30 1.75 -3.70
C GLU A 595 -25.51 2.62 -3.39
N ILE A 596 -25.72 2.99 -2.12
CA ILE A 596 -26.78 3.94 -1.75
C ILE A 596 -26.60 5.23 -2.57
N VAL A 597 -25.38 5.77 -2.66
CA VAL A 597 -25.12 7.00 -3.42
C VAL A 597 -25.31 6.81 -4.93
N ARG A 598 -24.93 5.67 -5.52
CA ARG A 598 -25.17 5.39 -6.95
C ARG A 598 -26.66 5.33 -7.31
N GLN A 599 -27.50 4.94 -6.35
CA GLN A 599 -28.95 4.84 -6.55
C GLN A 599 -29.69 6.16 -6.29
N LEU A 600 -29.00 7.18 -5.77
CA LEU A 600 -29.61 8.49 -5.59
C LEU A 600 -29.90 9.13 -6.96
N PRO A 601 -31.10 9.70 -7.16
CA PRO A 601 -31.51 10.31 -8.43
C PRO A 601 -30.78 11.61 -8.72
#